data_AF-A0A3C0CW11-F1
#
_entry.id   AF-A0A3C0CW11-F1
#
_cell.length_a   1.000
_cell.length_b   1.000
_cell.length_c   1.000
_cell.angle_alpha   90.00
_cell.angle_beta   90.00
_cell.angle_gamma   90.00
#
_symmetry.space_group_name_H-M   'P 1'
#
loop_
_entity.id
_entity.type
_entity.pdbx_description
1 polymer ?
#
loop_
_entity_poly.entity_id
_entity_poly.type
_entity_poly.pdbx_seq_one_letter_code
_entity_poly.pdbx_strand_id
1 'polypeptide(L)'
;MNVKRLLKGLSATLLFLLVPAAMSHSADNLTKDVNLITNPGFEMEDPAKPGKPEGWMFVARRIDEGGMSLVDDIVKSGKKSVRLAALKYTPPGPSSPLDGVSIISDRYPVPPAQSIMKVSGWLKAQDIKMGKAGWHKLVFTANVWDEKGARLKYW
;
A
#
# COMPACT_ATOMS: atom_id res chain seq x y z
N MET A 1 -9.76 -36.27 54.10
CA MET A 1 -8.35 -36.06 53.73
C MET A 1 -7.74 -37.41 53.34
N ASN A 2 -7.63 -37.70 52.03
CA ASN A 2 -6.50 -38.42 51.41
C ASN A 2 -6.81 -38.68 49.92
N VAL A 3 -6.25 -37.80 49.09
CA VAL A 3 -6.19 -37.92 47.63
C VAL A 3 -4.98 -38.80 47.29
N LYS A 4 -5.19 -40.05 46.87
CA LYS A 4 -4.16 -40.86 46.18
C LYS A 4 -4.81 -41.94 45.29
N ARG A 5 -4.83 -41.70 43.97
CA ARG A 5 -4.21 -42.58 42.96
C ARG A 5 -4.48 -42.03 41.55
N LEU A 6 -3.52 -41.20 41.15
CA LEU A 6 -3.25 -40.79 39.79
C LEU A 6 -2.63 -41.97 39.01
N LEU A 7 -2.86 -42.01 37.70
CA LEU A 7 -2.24 -42.85 36.66
C LEU A 7 -2.51 -44.37 36.69
N LYS A 8 -3.34 -44.81 35.74
CA LYS A 8 -3.12 -46.01 34.91
C LYS A 8 -3.93 -45.85 33.62
N GLY A 9 -3.26 -45.65 32.50
CA GLY A 9 -3.89 -45.55 31.19
C GLY A 9 -3.05 -44.85 30.12
N LEU A 10 -1.76 -45.15 30.07
CA LEU A 10 -0.90 -44.81 28.94
C LEU A 10 -1.07 -45.94 27.91
N SER A 11 -1.64 -45.69 26.73
CA SER A 11 -1.41 -46.58 25.59
C SER A 11 -1.77 -45.99 24.24
N ALA A 12 -0.80 -46.17 23.33
CA ALA A 12 -0.88 -46.26 21.88
C ALA A 12 -1.18 -44.99 21.06
N THR A 13 -0.09 -44.31 20.73
CA THR A 13 0.13 -43.60 19.47
C THR A 13 -0.41 -44.39 18.28
N LEU A 14 -1.33 -43.80 17.51
CA LEU A 14 -1.62 -44.23 16.14
C LEU A 14 -1.28 -43.07 15.20
N LEU A 15 -0.06 -43.16 14.67
CA LEU A 15 0.50 -42.33 13.62
C LEU A 15 -0.21 -42.70 12.30
N PHE A 16 -1.22 -41.94 11.90
CA PHE A 16 -1.66 -41.99 10.50
C PHE A 16 -0.69 -41.16 9.66
N LEU A 17 0.39 -41.82 9.23
CA LEU A 17 1.08 -41.51 7.99
C LEU A 17 0.10 -41.77 6.83
N LEU A 18 -0.87 -40.87 6.64
CA LEU A 18 -1.48 -40.71 5.33
C LEU A 18 -0.55 -39.77 4.57
N VAL A 19 0.26 -40.42 3.73
CA VAL A 19 0.96 -39.86 2.56
C VAL A 19 0.25 -38.58 2.15
N PRO A 20 0.94 -37.43 2.03
CA PRO A 20 0.33 -36.28 1.41
C PRO A 20 -0.14 -36.78 0.05
N ALA A 21 -1.46 -36.93 -0.11
CA ALA A 21 -2.06 -37.06 -1.41
C ALA A 21 -1.46 -35.87 -2.13
N ALA A 22 -0.58 -36.19 -3.08
CA ALA A 22 0.10 -35.22 -3.89
C ALA A 22 -1.03 -34.44 -4.54
N MET A 23 -1.40 -33.33 -3.90
CA MET A 23 -1.92 -32.17 -4.57
C MET A 23 -0.74 -31.69 -5.39
N SER A 24 -0.44 -32.45 -6.44
CA SER A 24 0.07 -31.93 -7.70
C SER A 24 -1.05 -31.06 -8.30
N HIS A 25 -1.50 -30.06 -7.55
CA HIS A 25 -1.72 -28.77 -8.18
C HIS A 25 -0.31 -28.30 -8.43
N SER A 26 0.14 -28.60 -9.65
CA SER A 26 1.37 -28.10 -10.23
C SER A 26 1.70 -26.73 -9.63
N ALA A 27 2.79 -26.70 -8.88
CA ALA A 27 3.45 -25.49 -8.44
C ALA A 27 4.10 -24.74 -9.64
N ASP A 28 3.69 -25.04 -10.87
CA ASP A 28 4.14 -24.39 -12.11
C ASP A 28 3.17 -23.30 -12.60
N ASN A 29 2.11 -23.02 -11.83
CA ASN A 29 1.36 -21.77 -11.93
C ASN A 29 1.55 -20.94 -10.65
N LEU A 30 2.80 -20.70 -10.24
CA LEU A 30 3.15 -19.46 -9.54
C LEU A 30 2.88 -18.31 -10.50
N THR A 31 1.58 -18.01 -10.61
CA THR A 31 0.95 -16.90 -11.30
C THR A 31 1.83 -15.68 -11.13
N LYS A 32 2.34 -15.18 -12.26
CA LYS A 32 2.97 -13.86 -12.41
C LYS A 32 2.39 -12.90 -11.37
N ASP A 33 3.20 -12.36 -10.47
CA ASP A 33 2.74 -11.40 -9.46
C ASP A 33 1.88 -10.34 -10.15
N VAL A 34 0.56 -10.40 -9.95
CA VAL A 34 -0.37 -9.48 -10.61
C VAL A 34 -0.35 -8.17 -9.84
N ASN A 35 0.14 -7.11 -10.47
CA ASN A 35 0.01 -5.78 -9.90
C ASN A 35 -1.45 -5.33 -10.07
N LEU A 36 -2.15 -5.17 -8.95
CA LEU A 36 -3.55 -4.75 -8.93
C LEU A 36 -3.72 -3.26 -9.26
N ILE A 37 -2.66 -2.46 -9.12
CA ILE A 37 -2.71 -1.03 -9.35
C ILE A 37 -2.65 -0.78 -10.86
N THR A 38 -3.64 -0.06 -11.39
CA THR A 38 -3.63 0.46 -12.75
C THR A 38 -2.58 1.55 -12.88
N ASN A 39 -1.81 1.52 -13.98
CA ASN A 39 -0.77 2.49 -14.29
C ASN A 39 0.26 2.72 -13.14
N PRO A 40 0.86 1.65 -12.57
CA PRO A 40 1.70 1.75 -11.37
C PRO A 40 3.05 2.43 -11.63
N GLY A 41 3.46 2.49 -12.90
CA GLY A 41 4.68 3.18 -13.36
C GLY A 41 4.43 4.56 -13.97
N PHE A 42 3.17 5.03 -13.99
CA PHE A 42 2.81 6.36 -14.51
C PHE A 42 3.09 6.59 -16.02
N GLU A 43 3.06 5.51 -16.80
CA GLU A 43 3.36 5.54 -18.24
C GLU A 43 2.19 6.09 -19.08
N MET A 44 0.97 5.96 -18.56
CA MET A 44 -0.26 6.40 -19.23
C MET A 44 -0.72 7.76 -18.70
N GLU A 45 -1.10 8.66 -19.61
CA GLU A 45 -1.69 9.96 -19.26
C GLU A 45 -3.21 9.88 -19.26
N ASP A 46 -3.84 10.65 -18.37
CA ASP A 46 -5.29 10.82 -18.34
C ASP A 46 -5.73 11.57 -19.62
N PRO A 47 -6.54 10.94 -20.51
CA PRO A 47 -6.98 11.58 -21.75
C PRO A 47 -7.89 12.79 -21.50
N ALA A 48 -8.55 12.87 -20.34
CA ALA A 48 -9.37 14.02 -19.95
C ALA A 48 -8.56 15.12 -19.25
N LYS A 49 -7.35 14.80 -18.76
CA LYS A 49 -6.47 15.75 -18.04
C LYS A 49 -5.01 15.57 -18.50
N PRO A 50 -4.65 16.13 -19.67
CA PRO A 50 -3.29 16.03 -20.20
C PRO A 50 -2.21 16.42 -19.17
N GLY A 51 -1.12 15.66 -19.12
CA GLY A 51 -0.02 15.85 -18.17
C GLY A 51 -0.27 15.29 -16.76
N LYS A 52 -1.38 14.58 -16.53
CA LYS A 52 -1.65 13.83 -15.29
C LYS A 52 -1.58 12.33 -15.54
N PRO A 53 -1.06 11.52 -14.59
CA PRO A 53 -1.16 10.06 -14.67
C PRO A 53 -2.63 9.60 -14.68
N GLU A 54 -2.97 8.70 -15.60
CA GLU A 54 -4.27 8.02 -15.61
C GLU A 54 -4.45 7.16 -14.36
N GLY A 55 -5.64 7.18 -13.74
CA GLY A 55 -5.99 6.34 -12.56
C GLY A 55 -5.44 6.84 -11.23
N TRP A 56 -4.88 8.05 -11.20
CA TRP A 56 -4.29 8.66 -10.01
C TRP A 56 -4.87 10.05 -9.76
N MET A 57 -5.21 10.31 -8.51
CA MET A 57 -5.80 11.55 -8.06
C MET A 57 -4.84 12.32 -7.16
N PHE A 58 -4.66 13.61 -7.48
CA PHE A 58 -3.93 14.54 -6.63
C PHE A 58 -4.80 14.99 -5.45
N VAL A 59 -4.25 14.92 -4.25
CA VAL A 59 -4.88 15.43 -3.03
C VAL A 59 -3.92 16.39 -2.35
N ALA A 60 -4.35 17.63 -2.21
CA ALA A 60 -3.63 18.68 -1.51
C ALA A 60 -4.43 19.16 -0.30
N ARG A 61 -3.74 19.40 0.81
CA ARG A 61 -4.31 20.03 2.00
C ARG A 61 -3.45 21.21 2.39
N ARG A 62 -4.08 22.39 2.43
CA ARG A 62 -3.44 23.66 2.83
C ARG A 62 -2.24 24.03 1.95
N ILE A 63 -2.34 23.69 0.67
CA ILE A 63 -1.43 24.08 -0.40
C ILE A 63 -2.14 25.11 -1.25
N ASP A 64 -1.57 26.30 -1.35
CA ASP A 64 -2.11 27.40 -2.14
C ASP A 64 -1.59 27.34 -3.57
N GLU A 65 -0.34 26.91 -3.76
CA GLU A 65 0.30 26.77 -5.07
C GLU A 65 1.12 25.48 -5.12
N GLY A 66 0.99 24.75 -6.22
CA GLY A 66 1.60 23.44 -6.39
C GLY A 66 0.76 22.53 -7.29
N GLY A 67 1.06 21.25 -7.29
CA GLY A 67 0.32 20.29 -8.09
C GLY A 67 1.02 18.96 -8.30
N MET A 68 0.40 18.18 -9.18
CA MET A 68 0.91 16.92 -9.71
C MET A 68 1.32 17.11 -11.17
N SER A 69 2.46 16.56 -11.60
CA SER A 69 2.85 16.54 -13.01
C SER A 69 3.59 15.25 -13.35
N LEU A 70 3.43 14.74 -14.56
CA LEU A 70 4.32 13.73 -15.11
C LEU A 70 5.68 14.34 -15.45
N VAL A 71 6.75 13.61 -15.18
CA VAL A 71 8.14 13.98 -15.47
C VAL A 71 8.89 12.76 -16.02
N ASP A 72 9.95 12.99 -16.80
CA ASP A 72 10.76 11.97 -17.48
C ASP A 72 12.24 11.99 -17.09
N ASP A 73 12.66 12.94 -16.25
CA ASP A 73 14.05 13.14 -15.81
C ASP A 73 14.39 12.39 -14.51
N ILE A 74 13.44 12.26 -13.59
CA ILE A 74 13.60 11.59 -12.29
C ILE A 74 12.73 10.33 -12.30
N VAL A 75 13.23 9.28 -12.95
CA VAL A 75 12.49 8.02 -13.18
C VAL A 75 13.21 6.83 -12.54
N LYS A 76 12.49 6.05 -11.74
CA LYS A 76 13.05 4.82 -11.13
C LYS A 76 12.98 3.60 -12.05
N SER A 77 11.92 3.51 -12.84
CA SER A 77 11.63 2.42 -13.79
C SER A 77 10.66 2.93 -14.85
N GLY A 78 10.79 2.47 -16.10
CA GLY A 78 9.96 2.95 -17.20
C GLY A 78 10.50 4.23 -17.80
N LYS A 79 9.61 5.12 -18.26
CA LYS A 79 9.92 6.40 -18.89
C LYS A 79 9.40 7.59 -18.12
N LYS A 80 8.46 7.39 -17.19
CA LYS A 80 7.81 8.49 -16.46
C LYS A 80 7.83 8.27 -14.95
N SER A 81 7.62 9.37 -14.25
CA SER A 81 7.35 9.40 -12.82
C SER A 81 6.42 10.57 -12.49
N VAL A 82 5.84 10.53 -11.29
CA VAL A 82 4.97 11.62 -10.83
C VAL A 82 5.73 12.51 -9.88
N ARG A 83 5.76 13.80 -10.21
CA ARG A 83 6.25 14.86 -9.33
C ARG A 83 5.08 15.49 -8.60
N LEU A 84 5.23 15.64 -7.28
CA LEU A 84 4.34 16.42 -6.43
C LEU A 84 5.07 17.67 -5.96
N ALA A 85 4.44 18.82 -6.17
CA ALA A 85 4.98 20.11 -5.79
C ALA A 85 4.04 20.81 -4.80
N ALA A 86 4.62 21.36 -3.74
CA ALA A 86 3.97 22.24 -2.78
C ALA A 86 4.81 23.53 -2.72
N LEU A 87 4.52 24.47 -3.62
CA LEU A 87 5.31 25.69 -3.81
C LEU A 87 4.94 26.77 -2.78
N LYS A 88 3.64 26.88 -2.47
CA LYS A 88 3.10 27.76 -1.43
C LYS A 88 2.11 26.98 -0.60
N TYR A 89 2.26 27.06 0.72
CA TYR A 89 1.44 26.33 1.66
C TYR A 89 1.24 27.12 2.95
N THR A 90 0.14 26.85 3.63
CA THR A 90 -0.11 27.37 4.97
C THR A 90 0.45 26.37 5.99
N PRO A 91 1.41 26.75 6.85
CA PRO A 91 2.04 25.82 7.80
C PRO A 91 1.05 25.18 8.79
N PRO A 92 1.36 23.97 9.31
CA PRO A 92 0.51 23.29 10.28
C PRO A 92 0.38 24.10 11.57
N GLY A 93 -0.86 24.27 12.01
CA GLY A 93 -1.19 24.88 13.29
C GLY A 93 -1.51 23.81 14.35
N PRO A 94 -1.61 24.17 15.63
CA PRO A 94 -1.90 23.23 16.72
C PRO A 94 -3.20 22.41 16.51
N SER A 95 -4.15 22.96 15.77
CA SER A 95 -5.45 22.34 15.47
C SER A 95 -5.50 21.55 14.16
N SER A 96 -4.45 21.57 13.34
CA SER A 96 -4.42 20.89 12.04
C SER A 96 -3.03 20.30 11.77
N PRO A 97 -2.75 19.08 12.26
CA PRO A 97 -1.43 18.47 12.19
C PRO A 97 -1.10 17.83 10.83
N LEU A 98 -2.04 17.79 9.88
CA LEU A 98 -1.89 17.07 8.61
C LEU A 98 -1.96 18.04 7.42
N ASP A 99 -0.80 18.51 6.97
CA ASP A 99 -0.63 19.28 5.74
C ASP A 99 0.24 18.52 4.74
N GLY A 100 -0.01 18.73 3.45
CA GLY A 100 0.85 18.18 2.41
C GLY A 100 0.16 17.92 1.08
N VAL A 101 0.96 17.35 0.19
CA VAL A 101 0.56 16.85 -1.11
C VAL A 101 0.65 15.33 -1.12
N SER A 102 -0.30 14.69 -1.77
CA SER A 102 -0.33 13.24 -1.93
C SER A 102 -0.98 12.88 -3.26
N ILE A 103 -0.74 11.64 -3.68
CA ILE A 103 -1.51 11.01 -4.74
C ILE A 103 -2.13 9.74 -4.21
N ILE A 104 -3.32 9.43 -4.73
CA ILE A 104 -4.08 8.25 -4.36
C ILE A 104 -4.49 7.58 -5.66
N SER A 105 -4.24 6.28 -5.76
CA SER A 105 -4.80 5.48 -6.84
C SER A 105 -6.31 5.31 -6.67
N ASP A 106 -6.96 4.76 -7.68
CA ASP A 106 -8.31 4.21 -7.49
C ASP A 106 -8.33 3.11 -6.43
N ARG A 107 -9.55 2.77 -5.98
CA ARG A 107 -9.78 1.61 -5.12
C ARG A 107 -9.88 0.36 -5.98
N TYR A 108 -9.29 -0.72 -5.50
CA TYR A 108 -9.31 -2.00 -6.18
C TYR A 108 -10.03 -3.04 -5.31
N PRO A 109 -10.69 -4.04 -5.93
CA PRO A 109 -11.25 -5.18 -5.21
C PRO A 109 -10.17 -5.84 -4.34
N VAL A 110 -10.52 -6.16 -3.10
CA VAL A 110 -9.63 -6.90 -2.21
C VAL A 110 -9.44 -8.31 -2.77
N PRO A 111 -8.21 -8.87 -2.76
CA PRO A 111 -7.97 -10.26 -3.14
C PRO A 111 -8.80 -11.26 -2.32
N PRO A 112 -8.94 -12.51 -2.79
CA PRO A 112 -9.63 -13.56 -2.05
C PRO A 112 -9.13 -13.69 -0.60
N ALA A 113 -10.00 -14.17 0.29
CA ALA A 113 -9.64 -14.41 1.68
C ALA A 113 -8.35 -15.24 1.80
N GLN A 114 -7.54 -14.94 2.82
CA GLN A 114 -6.23 -15.57 3.08
C GLN A 114 -5.13 -15.28 2.04
N SER A 115 -5.36 -14.36 1.09
CA SER A 115 -4.30 -13.86 0.22
C SER A 115 -3.27 -13.03 0.99
N ILE A 116 -2.00 -13.08 0.56
CA ILE A 116 -0.94 -12.20 1.06
C ILE A 116 -0.74 -11.06 0.07
N MET A 117 -1.02 -9.83 0.49
CA MET A 117 -0.73 -8.64 -0.30
C MET A 117 0.66 -8.11 0.02
N LYS A 118 1.48 -7.95 -1.03
CA LYS A 118 2.76 -7.23 -0.95
C LYS A 118 2.57 -5.85 -1.57
N VAL A 119 2.98 -4.82 -0.85
CA VAL A 119 2.86 -3.44 -1.32
C VAL A 119 4.22 -2.75 -1.22
N SER A 120 4.66 -2.12 -2.30
CA SER A 120 5.92 -1.38 -2.37
C SER A 120 5.79 -0.18 -3.30
N GLY A 121 6.65 0.81 -3.08
CA GLY A 121 6.69 2.02 -3.90
C GLY A 121 8.00 2.76 -3.69
N TRP A 122 8.43 3.51 -4.70
CA TRP A 122 9.62 4.34 -4.64
C TRP A 122 9.23 5.79 -4.46
N LEU A 123 9.76 6.44 -3.42
CA LEU A 123 9.57 7.86 -3.17
C LEU A 123 10.94 8.54 -3.12
N LYS A 124 11.05 9.70 -3.76
CA LYS A 124 12.22 10.57 -3.69
C LYS A 124 11.79 11.96 -3.27
N ALA A 125 12.47 12.51 -2.27
CA ALA A 125 12.40 13.92 -1.91
C ALA A 125 13.56 14.65 -2.58
N GLN A 126 13.29 15.81 -3.18
CA GLN A 126 14.30 16.66 -3.79
C GLN A 126 13.93 18.12 -3.53
N ASP A 127 14.94 18.96 -3.33
CA ASP A 127 14.82 20.42 -3.10
C ASP A 127 13.86 20.79 -1.96
N ILE A 128 13.80 19.93 -0.93
CA ILE A 128 12.96 20.15 0.23
C ILE A 128 13.55 21.28 1.08
N LYS A 129 12.80 22.40 1.16
CA LYS A 129 13.13 23.52 2.04
C LYS A 129 12.56 23.26 3.43
N MET A 130 13.41 23.33 4.45
CA MET A 130 12.94 23.20 5.83
C MET A 130 11.98 24.35 6.20
N GLY A 131 10.79 23.99 6.67
CA GLY A 131 9.85 24.92 7.31
C GLY A 131 10.04 24.96 8.83
N LYS A 132 9.24 25.79 9.52
CA LYS A 132 9.26 25.88 11.00
C LYS A 132 8.87 24.57 11.71
N ALA A 133 8.13 23.69 11.04
CA ALA A 133 7.80 22.35 11.52
C ALA A 133 8.90 21.37 11.09
N GLY A 134 9.61 20.81 12.07
CA GLY A 134 10.93 20.19 11.90
C GLY A 134 11.01 18.85 11.16
N TRP A 135 9.95 18.34 10.55
CA TRP A 135 10.00 17.04 9.86
C TRP A 135 9.12 17.01 8.62
N HIS A 136 9.73 16.75 7.46
CA HIS A 136 9.01 16.39 6.23
C HIS A 136 8.99 14.87 6.15
N LYS A 137 7.82 14.27 6.34
CA LYS A 137 7.67 12.82 6.33
C LYS A 137 7.27 12.36 4.93
N LEU A 138 8.12 11.58 4.27
CA LEU A 138 7.67 10.77 3.13
C LEU A 138 6.86 9.60 3.68
N VAL A 139 5.61 9.49 3.25
CA VAL A 139 4.70 8.45 3.72
C VAL A 139 4.18 7.67 2.54
N PHE A 140 4.34 6.36 2.63
CA PHE A 140 3.59 5.40 1.83
C PHE A 140 2.51 4.78 2.72
N THR A 141 1.26 4.72 2.25
CA THR A 141 0.15 4.15 3.03
C THR A 141 -0.70 3.28 2.15
N ALA A 142 -0.82 2.01 2.52
CA ALA A 142 -1.88 1.13 2.04
C ALA A 142 -3.07 1.22 3.00
N ASN A 143 -4.26 1.46 2.45
CA ASN A 143 -5.51 1.50 3.21
C ASN A 143 -6.40 0.36 2.70
N VAL A 144 -7.14 -0.26 3.61
CA VAL A 144 -8.15 -1.27 3.30
C VAL A 144 -9.48 -0.75 3.82
N TRP A 145 -10.54 -1.00 3.06
CA TRP A 145 -11.91 -0.59 3.40
C TRP A 145 -12.83 -1.82 3.35
N ASP A 146 -13.86 -1.79 4.18
CA ASP A 146 -14.96 -2.76 4.10
C ASP A 146 -15.97 -2.40 3.00
N GLU A 147 -16.94 -3.28 2.78
CA GLU A 147 -18.03 -3.12 1.80
C GLU A 147 -18.90 -1.87 2.08
N LYS A 148 -18.89 -1.36 3.32
CA LYS A 148 -19.62 -0.15 3.73
C LYS A 148 -18.78 1.11 3.58
N GLY A 149 -17.54 0.99 3.10
CA GLY A 149 -16.60 2.09 2.90
C GLY A 149 -15.89 2.55 4.17
N ALA A 150 -16.00 1.82 5.28
CA ALA A 150 -15.26 2.12 6.50
C ALA A 150 -13.82 1.60 6.39
N ARG A 151 -12.84 2.44 6.80
CA ARG A 151 -11.43 2.06 6.78
C ARG A 151 -11.11 1.07 7.89
N LEU A 152 -10.53 -0.07 7.53
CA LEU A 152 -10.02 -1.07 8.48
C LEU A 152 -8.66 -0.61 9.05
N LYS A 153 -8.53 -0.60 10.37
CA LYS A 153 -7.34 -0.09 11.07
C LYS A 153 -6.26 -1.16 11.30
N TYR A 154 -6.64 -2.43 11.30
CA TYR A 154 -5.76 -3.57 11.52
C TYR A 154 -6.11 -4.61 10.47
N TRP A 155 -5.21 -4.81 9.52
CA TRP A 155 -5.32 -5.77 8.44
C TRP A 155 -3.94 -6.39 8.21
#